data_AF-A0A377CI43-F1
#
_entry.id   AF-A0A377CI43-F1
#
_cell.length_a   1.000
_cell.length_b   1.000
_cell.length_c   1.000
_cell.angle_alpha   90.00
_cell.angle_beta   90.00
_cell.angle_gamma   90.00
#
_symmetry.space_group_name_H-M   'P 1'
#
loop_
_entity.id
_entity.type
_entity.pdbx_description
1 polymer ?
#
loop_
_entity_poly.entity_id
_entity_poly.type
_entity_poly.pdbx_seq_one_letter_code
_entity_poly.pdbx_strand_id
1 'polypeptide(L)' 'MAILGDLQGPKIRVSTFKEGKVFLNIGDKFLLDANLGKGEGDKEKVGIDYKGLPADVVPGDILLLDDGRVQLKVLEVQA' A
#
# COMPACT_ATOMS: atom_id res chain seq x y z
N MET A 1 28.75 18.68 -3.10
CA MET A 1 28.50 17.22 -2.92
C MET A 1 27.02 17.07 -2.63
N ALA A 2 26.23 16.66 -3.62
CA ALA A 2 24.81 16.39 -3.41
C ALA A 2 24.71 15.03 -2.73
N ILE A 3 24.34 15.03 -1.46
CA ILE A 3 24.04 13.81 -0.72
C ILE A 3 22.67 13.38 -1.22
N LEU A 4 22.64 12.42 -2.15
CA LEU A 4 21.46 11.62 -2.42
C LEU A 4 21.26 10.73 -1.20
N GLY A 5 20.60 11.28 -0.18
CA GLY A 5 20.02 10.50 0.88
C GLY A 5 18.91 9.68 0.26
N ASP A 6 19.16 8.39 0.06
CA ASP A 6 18.10 7.41 -0.11
C ASP A 6 17.28 7.45 1.19
N LEU A 7 16.27 8.31 1.20
CA LEU A 7 15.23 8.26 2.21
C LEU A 7 14.52 6.96 1.93
N GLN A 8 14.95 5.89 2.58
CA GLN A 8 14.13 4.70 2.76
C GLN A 8 12.75 5.20 3.20
N GLY A 9 11.82 5.27 2.25
CA GLY A 9 10.46 5.71 2.51
C GLY A 9 9.88 4.85 3.63
N PRO A 10 8.84 5.33 4.33
CA PRO A 10 8.22 4.57 5.39
C PRO A 10 7.94 3.14 4.89
N LYS A 11 8.51 2.13 5.56
CA LYS A 11 8.27 0.73 5.21
C LYS A 11 6.83 0.38 5.58
N ILE A 12 5.94 0.55 4.63
CA ILE A 12 4.51 0.28 4.80
C ILE A 12 4.31 -1.23 4.85
N ARG A 13 3.69 -1.71 5.92
CA ARG A 13 3.28 -3.10 6.05
C ARG A 13 1.77 -3.19 5.89
N VAL A 14 1.35 -3.91 4.86
CA VAL A 14 -0.04 -4.36 4.74
C VAL A 14 -0.31 -5.45 5.78
N SER A 15 -1.54 -5.47 6.28
CA SER A 15 -2.04 -6.47 7.20
C SER A 15 -2.28 -7.81 6.48
N THR A 16 -2.69 -8.82 7.25
CA THR A 16 -2.98 -10.14 6.72
C THR A 16 -4.21 -10.13 5.82
N PHE A 17 -4.11 -10.83 4.69
CA PHE A 17 -5.24 -11.15 3.83
C PHE A 17 -6.00 -12.36 4.37
N LYS A 18 -7.31 -12.42 4.15
CA LYS A 18 -8.19 -13.52 4.54
C LYS A 18 -7.78 -14.84 3.89
N GLU A 19 -7.39 -14.78 2.62
CA GLU A 19 -6.87 -15.91 1.82
C GLU A 19 -5.33 -16.04 1.86
N GLY A 20 -4.66 -15.27 2.72
CA GLY A 20 -3.20 -15.28 2.90
C GLY A 20 -2.42 -14.52 1.81
N LYS A 21 -2.88 -14.52 0.56
CA LYS A 21 -2.31 -13.73 -0.54
C LYS A 21 -3.41 -13.30 -1.49
N VAL A 22 -3.23 -12.13 -2.11
CA VAL A 22 -4.10 -11.66 -3.18
C VAL A 22 -3.28 -11.50 -4.45
N PHE A 23 -3.88 -11.86 -5.57
CA PHE A 23 -3.32 -11.59 -6.89
C PHE A 23 -4.06 -10.41 -7.48
N LEU A 24 -3.31 -9.34 -7.74
CA LEU A 24 -3.81 -8.15 -8.39
C LEU A 24 -3.41 -8.20 -9.85
N ASN A 25 -4.39 -8.00 -10.73
CA ASN A 25 -4.16 -7.88 -12.16
C ASN A 25 -3.98 -6.41 -12.54
N ILE A 26 -3.40 -6.18 -13.71
CA ILE A 26 -3.25 -4.81 -14.24
C ILE A 26 -4.65 -4.24 -14.50
N GLY A 27 -4.96 -3.12 -13.85
CA GLY A 27 -6.27 -2.46 -13.93
C GLY A 27 -7.25 -2.84 -12.82
N ASP A 28 -6.87 -3.77 -11.93
CA ASP A 28 -7.67 -4.08 -10.75
C ASP A 28 -7.64 -2.92 -9.74
N LYS A 29 -8.75 -2.69 -9.05
CA LYS A 29 -8.86 -1.61 -8.07
C LYS A 29 -8.57 -2.16 -6.68
N PHE A 30 -7.62 -1.54 -6.00
CA PHE A 30 -7.19 -1.98 -4.67
C PHE A 30 -7.20 -0.82 -3.69
N LEU A 31 -7.86 -1.02 -2.55
CA LEU A 31 -8.07 -0.01 -1.52
C LEU A 31 -7.22 -0.31 -0.28
N LEU A 32 -6.45 0.66 0.19
CA LEU A 32 -5.63 0.53 1.39
C LEU A 32 -6.36 1.24 2.53
N ASP A 33 -6.79 0.48 3.54
CA ASP A 33 -7.60 0.98 4.64
C ASP A 33 -6.83 0.85 5.96
N ALA A 34 -6.59 1.97 6.64
CA ALA A 34 -5.86 2.00 7.92
C ALA A 34 -6.70 1.59 9.14
N ASN A 35 -8.03 1.49 8.99
CA ASN A 35 -8.97 1.11 10.03
C ASN A 35 -9.43 -0.35 9.89
N LEU A 36 -9.16 -0.99 8.75
CA LEU A 36 -9.54 -2.38 8.52
C LEU A 36 -8.73 -3.34 9.42
N GLY A 37 -9.43 -4.27 10.05
CA GLY A 37 -8.85 -5.27 10.95
C GLY A 37 -7.93 -6.27 10.23
N LYS A 38 -6.96 -6.80 10.98
CA LYS A 38 -6.04 -7.84 10.50
C LYS A 38 -6.84 -9.09 10.10
N GLY A 39 -6.65 -9.58 8.87
CA GLY A 39 -7.35 -10.77 8.36
C GLY A 39 -8.63 -10.49 7.58
N GLU A 40 -9.04 -9.23 7.44
CA GLU A 40 -10.16 -8.83 6.57
C GLU A 40 -9.72 -8.33 5.19
N GLY A 41 -8.42 -8.43 4.88
CA GLY A 41 -7.88 -8.05 3.58
C GLY A 41 -8.28 -9.04 2.48
N ASP A 42 -8.68 -8.51 1.34
CA ASP A 42 -9.16 -9.21 0.15
C ASP A 42 -8.60 -8.57 -1.11
N LYS A 43 -8.94 -9.10 -2.30
CA LYS A 43 -8.44 -8.57 -3.59
C LYS A 43 -8.87 -7.12 -3.90
N GLU A 44 -9.87 -6.59 -3.19
CA GLU A 44 -10.38 -5.23 -3.38
C GLU A 44 -9.85 -4.25 -2.32
N LYS A 45 -9.50 -4.74 -1.12
CA LYS A 45 -9.06 -3.88 -0.01
C LYS A 45 -8.17 -4.61 0.98
N VAL A 46 -7.24 -3.92 1.62
CA VAL A 46 -6.40 -4.50 2.69
C VAL A 46 -6.20 -3.52 3.84
N GLY A 47 -6.09 -4.08 5.03
CA GLY A 47 -5.64 -3.35 6.21
C GLY A 47 -4.19 -2.88 6.06
N ILE A 48 -3.85 -1.74 6.63
CA ILE A 48 -2.45 -1.31 6.79
C ILE A 48 -2.19 -0.97 8.25
N ASP A 49 -1.01 -1.34 8.77
CA ASP A 49 -0.61 -0.94 10.13
C ASP A 49 -0.15 0.55 10.18
N TYR A 50 0.06 1.19 9.01
CA TYR A 50 0.50 2.57 8.91
C TYR A 50 -0.66 3.56 8.70
N LYS A 51 -1.19 4.13 9.79
CA LYS A 51 -2.30 5.09 9.75
C LYS A 51 -1.97 6.42 9.08
N GLY A 52 -0.69 6.75 8.96
CA GLY A 52 -0.22 7.95 8.27
C GLY A 52 -0.18 7.81 6.74
N LEU A 53 -0.41 6.61 6.20
CA LEU A 53 -0.29 6.35 4.75
C LEU A 53 -1.10 7.33 3.90
N PRO A 54 -2.43 7.52 4.12
CA PRO A 54 -3.20 8.46 3.31
C PRO A 54 -2.76 9.93 3.46
N ALA A 55 -1.98 10.28 4.48
CA ALA A 55 -1.41 11.62 4.62
C ALA A 55 -0.05 11.76 3.91
N ASP A 56 0.70 10.66 3.81
CA ASP A 56 2.04 10.62 3.19
C ASP A 56 1.98 10.35 1.68
N VAL A 57 0.94 9.65 1.21
CA VAL A 57 0.77 9.30 -0.20
C VAL A 57 -0.09 10.31 -0.94
N VAL A 58 0.20 10.49 -2.23
CA VAL A 58 -0.57 11.35 -3.12
C VAL A 58 -1.02 10.58 -4.36
N PRO A 59 -2.14 10.96 -5.00
CA PRO A 59 -2.52 10.37 -6.28
C PRO A 59 -1.40 10.53 -7.30
N GLY A 60 -1.00 9.41 -7.91
CA GLY A 60 0.15 9.30 -8.81
C GLY A 60 1.36 8.60 -8.22
N ASP A 61 1.44 8.47 -6.90
CA ASP A 61 2.55 7.80 -6.21
C ASP A 61 2.55 6.28 -6.48
N ILE A 62 3.73 5.65 -6.35
CA ILE A 62 3.91 4.22 -6.61
C ILE A 62 4.33 3.52 -5.32
N LEU A 63 3.42 2.68 -4.85
CA LEU A 63 3.62 1.83 -3.70
C LEU A 63 4.23 0.49 -4.15
N LEU A 64 5.36 0.15 -3.55
CA LEU A 64 6.08 -1.10 -3.77
C LEU A 64 5.74 -2.07 -2.63
N LEU A 65 5.12 -3.19 -2.99
CA LEU A 65 4.81 -4.28 -2.07
C LEU A 65 5.76 -5.45 -2.34
N ASP A 66 6.05 -6.22 -1.29
CA ASP A 66 6.87 -7.43 -1.35
C ASP A 66 8.24 -7.17 -2.04
N ASP A 67 9.00 -6.20 -1.51
CA ASP A 67 10.31 -5.79 -2.03
C ASP A 67 10.30 -5.31 -3.50
N GLY A 68 9.13 -4.86 -3.98
CA GLY A 68 8.93 -4.39 -5.35
C GLY A 68 8.42 -5.45 -6.33
N ARG A 69 8.05 -6.66 -5.84
CA ARG A 69 7.38 -7.65 -6.70
C ARG A 69 6.00 -7.20 -7.15
N VAL A 70 5.33 -6.36 -6.37
CA VAL A 70 4.03 -5.80 -6.71
C VAL A 70 4.14 -4.28 -6.68
N GLN A 71 3.68 -3.63 -7.75
CA GLN A 71 3.58 -2.18 -7.85
C GLN A 71 2.13 -1.77 -7.89
N LEU A 72 1.75 -0.90 -6.97
CA LEU A 72 0.44 -0.27 -6.93
C LEU A 72 0.60 1.21 -7.22
N LYS A 73 -0.24 1.74 -8.11
CA LYS A 73 -0.31 3.17 -8.35
C LYS A 73 -1.47 3.74 -7.56
N VAL A 74 -1.19 4.74 -6.74
CA VAL A 74 -2.22 5.46 -6.02
C VAL A 74 -3.06 6.24 -7.02
N LEU A 75 -4.33 5.91 -7.14
CA LEU A 75 -5.26 6.61 -8.04
C LEU A 75 -5.89 7.81 -7.34
N GLU A 76 -6.33 7.60 -6.11
CA GLU A 76 -7.01 8.59 -5.29
C GLU A 76 -6.71 8.30 -3.83
N VAL A 77 -6.67 9.35 -3.02
CA VAL A 77 -6.48 9.26 -1.57
C VAL A 77 -7.61 10.05 -0.91
N GLN A 78 -8.34 9.39 -0.03
CA GLN A 78 -9.37 10.01 0.80
C GLN A 78 -8.91 9.89 2.25
N ALA A 79 -8.71 11.03 2.91
CA ALA A 79 -8.26 11.14 4.30
C ALA A 79 -9.44 11.23 5.27
#